data_AF-A0A8S1LW84-F1
#
_entry.id   AF-A0A8S1LW84-F1
#
_cell.length_a   1.000
_cell.length_b   1.000
_cell.length_c   1.000
_cell.angle_alpha   90.00
_cell.angle_beta   90.00
_cell.angle_gamma   90.00
#
_symmetry.space_group_name_H-M   'P 1'
#
loop_
_entity.id
_entity.type
_entity.pdbx_description
1 polymer ?
#
loop_
_entity_poly.entity_id
_entity_poly.type
_entity_poly.pdbx_seq_one_letter_code
_entity_poly.pdbx_strand_id
1 'polypeptide(L)'
;MTKKTKKVGITGKYGTRYGASLRKIIKKFEISQHQRYFNTFTGAHSLKRQAIGIWRCTQTGLQIAGGAWEVNTPAGLSAKQGMLRIKKLKDDAEVEVKEEKKDKKQQQPKEEKAKEQVKEAQKTQHKKTQGKKQ
;
A
#
# COMPACT_ATOMS: atom_id res chain seq x y z
N MET A 1 -38.14 19.66 12.96
CA MET A 1 -36.95 20.52 12.71
C MET A 1 -37.19 21.32 11.44
N THR A 2 -37.29 22.65 11.52
CA THR A 2 -37.52 23.53 10.35
C THR A 2 -36.19 23.98 9.73
N LYS A 3 -36.16 24.09 8.39
CA LYS A 3 -34.98 24.53 7.67
C LYS A 3 -34.78 26.04 7.84
N LYS A 4 -33.77 26.42 8.64
CA LYS A 4 -33.50 27.83 8.99
C LYS A 4 -32.93 28.69 7.86
N THR A 5 -32.23 28.10 6.88
CA THR A 5 -31.59 28.87 5.80
C THR A 5 -31.83 28.24 4.43
N LYS A 6 -32.03 29.07 3.40
CA LYS A 6 -32.22 28.60 2.02
C LYS A 6 -30.89 28.17 1.37
N LYS A 7 -29.87 29.05 1.42
CA LYS A 7 -28.58 28.88 0.68
C LYS A 7 -27.34 28.81 1.58
N VAL A 8 -27.27 29.63 2.64
CA VAL A 8 -26.01 29.91 3.35
C VAL A 8 -25.53 28.78 4.27
N GLY A 9 -26.42 28.05 4.95
CA GLY A 9 -26.03 26.97 5.86
C GLY A 9 -25.10 27.46 6.98
N ILE A 10 -24.02 26.70 7.25
CA ILE A 10 -23.03 26.98 8.31
C ILE A 10 -22.37 28.37 8.19
N THR A 11 -22.24 28.89 6.97
CA THR A 11 -21.68 30.23 6.73
C THR A 11 -22.60 31.38 7.10
N GLY A 12 -23.81 31.09 7.60
CA GLY A 12 -24.71 32.09 8.17
C GLY A 12 -24.08 32.88 9.34
N LYS A 13 -23.10 32.29 10.05
CA LYS A 13 -22.35 32.96 11.13
C LYS A 13 -21.59 34.21 10.67
N TYR A 14 -21.26 34.32 9.38
CA TYR A 14 -20.55 35.47 8.83
C TYR A 14 -21.48 36.65 8.48
N GLY A 15 -22.80 36.44 8.48
CA GLY A 15 -23.79 37.46 8.14
C GLY A 15 -23.63 37.97 6.70
N THR A 16 -23.71 39.29 6.55
CA THR A 16 -23.61 39.99 5.24
C THR A 16 -22.15 40.19 4.79
N ARG A 17 -21.17 40.04 5.68
CA ARG A 17 -19.74 40.34 5.45
C ARG A 17 -19.05 39.40 4.46
N TYR A 18 -17.95 39.87 3.85
CA TYR A 18 -17.03 39.11 2.96
C TYR A 18 -17.56 38.74 1.57
N GLY A 19 -18.82 39.03 1.25
CA GLY A 19 -19.40 38.74 -0.07
C GLY A 19 -19.74 37.26 -0.31
N ALA A 20 -20.54 36.99 -1.35
CA ALA A 20 -21.11 35.67 -1.57
C ALA A 20 -20.09 34.63 -2.08
N SER A 21 -19.13 35.04 -2.91
CA SER A 21 -18.15 34.13 -3.52
C SER A 21 -17.22 33.51 -2.47
N LEU A 22 -16.66 34.32 -1.58
CA LEU A 22 -15.80 33.84 -0.49
C LEU A 22 -16.57 32.91 0.47
N ARG A 23 -17.81 33.27 0.83
CA ARG A 23 -18.66 32.42 1.67
C ARG A 23 -18.97 31.07 1.01
N LYS A 24 -19.19 31.01 -0.30
CA LYS A 24 -19.41 29.73 -1.01
C LYS A 24 -18.19 28.81 -0.93
N ILE A 25 -16.97 29.36 -1.04
CA ILE A 25 -15.72 28.59 -0.94
C ILE A 25 -15.54 28.08 0.49
N ILE A 26 -15.64 28.98 1.48
CA ILE A 26 -15.50 28.63 2.91
C ILE A 26 -16.55 27.61 3.33
N LYS A 27 -17.78 27.70 2.82
CA LYS A 27 -18.84 26.72 3.10
C LYS A 27 -18.40 25.28 2.81
N LYS A 28 -17.68 25.04 1.71
CA LYS A 28 -17.19 23.70 1.35
C LYS A 28 -16.17 23.19 2.38
N PHE A 29 -15.23 24.04 2.77
CA PHE A 29 -14.20 23.71 3.78
C PHE A 29 -14.77 23.59 5.20
N GLU A 30 -15.79 24.38 5.55
CA GLU A 30 -16.45 24.29 6.84
C GLU A 30 -17.32 23.05 7.01
N ILE A 31 -17.98 22.60 5.94
CA ILE A 31 -18.75 21.36 5.99
C ILE A 31 -17.81 20.17 6.18
N SER A 32 -16.77 20.06 5.35
CA SER A 32 -15.79 18.97 5.44
C SER A 32 -15.12 18.90 6.81
N GLN A 33 -14.59 20.01 7.32
CA GLN A 33 -13.85 19.97 8.59
C GLN A 33 -14.71 19.62 9.83
N HIS A 34 -16.01 19.95 9.81
CA HIS A 34 -16.92 19.68 10.92
C HIS A 34 -17.66 18.33 10.76
N GLN A 35 -17.55 17.69 9.60
CA GLN A 35 -18.15 16.39 9.35
C GLN A 35 -17.46 15.30 10.17
N ARG A 36 -18.23 14.28 10.57
CA ARG A 36 -17.67 13.04 11.14
C ARG A 36 -17.26 12.10 10.03
N TYR A 37 -16.01 11.65 10.06
CA TYR A 37 -15.46 10.74 9.06
C TYR A 37 -15.53 9.29 9.53
N PHE A 38 -15.57 8.38 8.55
CA PHE A 38 -15.49 6.95 8.78
C PHE A 38 -14.10 6.58 9.30
N ASN A 39 -14.06 5.88 10.42
CA ASN A 39 -12.83 5.37 11.00
C ASN A 39 -12.57 3.93 10.54
N THR A 40 -11.46 3.69 9.84
CA THR A 40 -11.07 2.35 9.40
C THR A 40 -10.75 1.40 10.54
N PHE A 41 -10.39 1.92 11.72
CA PHE A 41 -10.03 1.09 12.87
C PHE A 41 -11.25 0.63 13.68
N THR A 42 -12.28 1.48 13.81
CA THR A 42 -13.47 1.16 14.62
C THR A 42 -14.70 0.83 13.78
N GLY A 43 -14.66 1.03 12.46
CA GLY A 43 -15.77 0.73 11.54
C GLY A 43 -16.97 1.68 11.65
N ALA A 44 -16.81 2.85 12.28
CA ALA A 44 -17.90 3.79 12.53
C ALA A 44 -17.52 5.24 12.17
N HIS A 45 -18.51 6.11 11.98
CA HIS A 45 -18.31 7.55 11.77
C HIS A 45 -17.93 8.28 13.08
N SER A 46 -16.73 8.00 13.59
CA SER A 46 -16.25 8.48 14.89
C SER A 46 -15.05 9.43 14.80
N LEU A 47 -14.48 9.67 13.62
CA LEU A 47 -13.36 10.61 13.47
C LEU A 47 -13.84 12.06 13.40
N LYS A 48 -13.26 12.90 14.26
CA LYS A 48 -13.51 14.35 14.31
C LYS A 48 -12.18 15.10 14.29
N ARG A 49 -12.15 16.26 13.64
CA ARG A 49 -10.98 17.14 13.61
C ARG A 49 -10.70 17.71 15.00
N GLN A 50 -9.46 17.56 15.47
CA GLN A 50 -9.00 18.17 16.73
C GLN A 50 -8.14 19.41 16.46
N ALA A 51 -7.20 19.30 15.54
CA ALA A 51 -6.34 20.40 15.08
C ALA A 51 -6.09 20.29 13.57
N ILE A 52 -5.36 21.24 12.99
CA ILE A 52 -4.95 21.17 11.59
C ILE A 52 -4.12 19.90 11.40
N GLY A 53 -4.56 19.02 10.49
CA GLY A 53 -3.87 17.76 10.18
C GLY A 53 -4.00 16.66 11.23
N ILE A 54 -4.68 16.91 12.37
CA ILE A 54 -4.85 15.92 13.45
C ILE A 54 -6.33 15.59 13.63
N TRP A 55 -6.65 14.32 13.45
CA TRP A 55 -8.00 13.77 13.55
C TRP A 55 -8.07 12.78 14.71
N ARG A 56 -9.04 12.93 15.60
CA ARG A 56 -9.21 12.08 16.78
C ARG A 56 -10.51 11.30 16.70
N CYS A 57 -10.43 10.00 17.00
CA CYS A 57 -11.60 9.15 17.17
C CYS A 57 -12.29 9.50 18.51
N THR A 58 -13.58 9.78 18.47
CA THR A 58 -14.35 10.10 19.68
C THR A 58 -14.60 8.89 20.58
N GLN A 59 -14.54 7.67 20.04
CA GLN A 59 -14.80 6.43 20.77
C GLN A 59 -13.54 5.90 21.46
N THR A 60 -12.45 5.74 20.72
CA THR A 60 -11.21 5.12 21.24
C THR A 60 -10.15 6.14 21.63
N GLY A 61 -10.30 7.41 21.23
CA GLY A 61 -9.28 8.43 21.45
C GLY A 61 -8.08 8.36 20.51
N LEU A 62 -8.01 7.36 19.62
CA LEU A 62 -6.94 7.20 18.62
C LEU A 62 -6.81 8.47 17.78
N GLN A 63 -5.58 8.93 17.60
CA GLN A 63 -5.27 10.07 16.75
C GLN A 63 -4.64 9.61 15.43
N ILE A 64 -5.06 10.22 14.34
CA ILE A 64 -4.64 9.92 12.97
C ILE A 64 -4.20 11.22 12.32
N ALA A 65 -3.05 11.20 11.63
CA ALA A 65 -2.61 12.29 10.79
C ALA A 65 -3.38 12.30 9.46
N GLY A 66 -3.85 13.46 9.03
CA GLY A 66 -4.63 13.62 7.82
C GLY A 66 -4.47 15.01 7.19
N GLY A 67 -5.38 15.37 6.30
CA GLY A 67 -5.41 16.69 5.70
C GLY A 67 -5.89 17.80 6.65
N ALA A 68 -5.75 19.04 6.20
CA ALA A 68 -6.17 20.22 6.96
C ALA A 68 -7.70 20.27 7.17
N TRP A 69 -8.49 19.87 6.17
CA TRP A 69 -9.96 19.94 6.18
C TRP A 69 -10.64 18.59 5.99
N GLU A 70 -9.94 17.61 5.42
CA GLU A 70 -10.43 16.25 5.18
C GLU A 70 -9.42 15.24 5.74
N VAL A 71 -9.88 14.07 6.21
CA VAL A 71 -8.98 13.04 6.76
C VAL A 71 -8.01 12.53 5.69
N ASN A 72 -8.52 12.19 4.50
CA ASN A 72 -7.73 11.68 3.38
C ASN A 72 -7.67 12.73 2.28
N THR A 73 -6.48 13.22 1.95
CA THR A 73 -6.29 14.13 0.82
C THR A 73 -6.16 13.34 -0.49
N PRO A 74 -6.66 13.87 -1.63
CA PRO A 74 -6.50 13.20 -2.92
C PRO A 74 -5.04 12.90 -3.27
N ALA A 75 -4.14 13.87 -3.07
CA ALA A 75 -2.71 13.67 -3.29
C ALA A 75 -2.10 12.61 -2.36
N GLY A 76 -2.52 12.57 -1.09
CA GLY A 76 -2.07 11.56 -0.14
C GLY A 76 -2.53 10.16 -0.51
N LEU A 77 -3.77 10.02 -1.00
CA LEU A 77 -4.30 8.75 -1.51
C LEU A 77 -3.54 8.27 -2.74
N SER A 78 -3.26 9.15 -3.71
CA SER A 78 -2.48 8.81 -4.91
C SER A 78 -1.06 8.37 -4.57
N ALA A 79 -0.39 9.08 -3.64
CA ALA A 79 0.96 8.69 -3.18
C ALA A 79 0.95 7.31 -2.49
N LYS A 80 -0.05 7.05 -1.64
CA LYS A 80 -0.23 5.75 -0.98
C LYS A 80 -0.42 4.63 -2.00
N GLN A 81 -1.27 4.84 -3.02
CA GLN A 81 -1.50 3.85 -4.08
C GLN A 81 -0.24 3.58 -4.91
N GLY A 82 0.49 4.63 -5.28
CA GLY A 82 1.77 4.49 -5.98
C GLY A 82 2.80 3.69 -5.17
N MET A 83 2.93 3.99 -3.88
CA MET A 83 3.83 3.29 -2.98
C MET A 83 3.47 1.80 -2.82
N LEU A 84 2.18 1.49 -2.65
CA LEU A 84 1.72 0.10 -2.54
C LEU A 84 2.01 -0.70 -3.81
N ARG A 85 1.83 -0.09 -4.99
CA ARG A 85 2.18 -0.72 -6.27
C ARG A 85 3.68 -1.00 -6.37
N ILE A 86 4.53 -0.01 -6.07
CA ILE A 86 5.99 -0.17 -6.13
C ILE A 86 6.45 -1.25 -5.15
N LYS A 87 5.89 -1.26 -3.93
CA LYS A 87 6.20 -2.28 -2.93
C LYS A 87 5.86 -3.68 -3.45
N LYS A 88 4.67 -3.87 -4.02
CA LYS A 88 4.28 -5.16 -4.60
C LYS A 88 5.24 -5.64 -5.69
N LEU A 89 5.59 -4.76 -6.64
CA LEU A 89 6.53 -5.10 -7.71
C LEU A 89 7.91 -5.49 -7.18
N LYS A 90 8.36 -4.82 -6.11
CA LYS A 90 9.63 -5.15 -5.45
C LYS A 90 9.55 -6.51 -4.74
N ASP A 91 8.48 -6.76 -3.99
CA ASP A 91 8.27 -8.01 -3.27
C ASP A 91 8.18 -9.20 -4.26
N ASP A 92 7.46 -9.03 -5.37
CA ASP A 92 7.34 -10.04 -6.44
C ASP A 92 8.71 -10.34 -7.08
N ALA A 93 9.50 -9.30 -7.41
CA ALA A 93 10.86 -9.48 -7.95
C ALA A 93 11.83 -10.16 -6.95
N GLU A 94 11.70 -9.86 -5.65
CA GLU A 94 12.50 -10.53 -4.62
C GLU A 94 12.15 -12.02 -4.47
N VAL A 95 10.89 -12.40 -4.69
CA VAL A 95 10.44 -13.80 -4.70
C VAL A 95 11.01 -14.52 -5.92
N GLU A 96 10.92 -13.95 -7.12
CA GLU A 96 11.47 -14.53 -8.34
C GLU A 96 12.98 -14.81 -8.21
N VAL A 97 13.75 -13.84 -7.70
CA VAL A 97 15.21 -14.01 -7.47
C VAL A 97 15.51 -15.10 -6.43
N LYS A 98 14.65 -15.27 -5.41
CA LYS A 98 14.81 -16.32 -4.40
C LYS A 98 14.48 -17.70 -4.98
N GLU A 99 13.47 -17.80 -5.83
CA GLU A 99 13.09 -19.05 -6.51
C GLU A 99 14.18 -19.47 -7.50
N GLU A 100 14.66 -18.56 -8.35
CA GLU A 100 15.76 -18.86 -9.29
C GLU A 100 17.05 -19.31 -8.58
N LYS A 101 17.38 -18.70 -7.44
CA LYS A 101 18.53 -19.14 -6.61
C LYS A 101 18.31 -20.53 -6.02
N LYS A 102 17.08 -20.86 -5.64
CA LYS A 102 16.72 -22.17 -5.09
C LYS A 102 16.82 -23.25 -6.16
N ASP A 103 16.37 -22.96 -7.38
CA ASP A 103 16.44 -23.87 -8.52
C ASP A 103 17.89 -24.11 -8.97
N LYS A 104 18.70 -23.05 -9.07
CA LYS A 104 20.13 -23.19 -9.38
C LYS A 104 20.89 -23.99 -8.31
N LYS A 105 20.57 -23.80 -7.02
CA LYS A 105 21.19 -24.56 -5.93
C LYS A 105 20.80 -26.05 -5.94
N GLN A 106 19.61 -26.40 -6.43
CA GLN A 106 19.18 -27.80 -6.57
C GLN A 106 19.77 -28.49 -7.81
N GLN A 107 20.05 -27.75 -8.88
CA GLN A 107 20.61 -28.29 -10.12
C GLN A 107 22.11 -28.63 -9.99
N GLN A 108 22.89 -27.82 -9.28
CA GLN A 108 24.34 -28.02 -9.09
C GLN A 108 24.74 -29.43 -8.59
N PRO A 109 24.18 -29.98 -7.50
CA PRO A 109 24.54 -31.32 -7.02
C PRO A 109 24.01 -32.47 -7.90
N LYS A 110 22.97 -32.23 -8.73
CA LYS A 110 22.48 -33.24 -9.70
C LYS A 110 23.38 -33.31 -10.92
N GLU A 111 23.83 -32.17 -11.41
CA GLU A 111 24.72 -32.07 -12.56
C GLU A 111 26.12 -32.63 -12.26
N GLU A 112 26.62 -32.41 -11.04
CA GLU A 112 27.91 -32.93 -10.57
C GLU A 112 27.90 -34.46 -10.41
N LYS A 113 26.85 -35.02 -9.81
CA LYS A 113 26.64 -36.49 -9.73
C LYS A 113 26.49 -37.15 -11.10
N ALA A 114 25.80 -36.49 -12.05
CA ALA A 114 25.69 -36.99 -13.41
C ALA A 114 27.05 -37.01 -14.14
N LYS A 115 27.89 -35.98 -13.97
CA LYS A 115 29.24 -35.92 -14.53
C LYS A 115 30.17 -36.98 -13.93
N GLU A 116 30.02 -37.30 -12.65
CA GLU A 116 30.78 -38.35 -11.97
C GLU A 116 30.41 -39.75 -12.48
N GLN A 117 29.11 -40.04 -12.62
CA GLN A 117 28.63 -41.31 -13.18
C GLN A 117 29.05 -41.52 -14.64
N VAL A 118 29.04 -40.47 -15.46
CA VAL A 118 29.50 -40.54 -16.86
C VAL A 118 31.01 -40.80 -16.92
N LYS A 119 31.81 -40.18 -16.04
CA LYS A 119 33.25 -40.47 -15.92
C LYS A 119 33.50 -41.93 -15.50
N GLU A 120 32.72 -42.44 -14.56
CA GLU A 120 32.84 -43.81 -14.07
C GLU A 120 32.47 -44.85 -15.14
N ALA A 121 31.42 -44.57 -15.93
CA ALA A 121 31.00 -45.37 -17.08
C ALA A 121 32.03 -45.38 -18.22
N GLN A 122 32.64 -44.23 -18.55
CA GLN A 122 33.71 -44.15 -19.55
C GLN A 122 34.96 -44.94 -19.11
N LYS A 123 35.28 -44.91 -17.81
CA LYS A 123 36.41 -45.67 -17.24
C LYS A 123 36.17 -47.19 -17.33
N THR A 124 34.93 -47.64 -17.17
CA THR A 124 34.56 -49.06 -17.33
C THR A 124 34.56 -49.51 -18.80
N GLN A 125 34.14 -48.65 -19.73
CA GLN A 125 34.20 -48.94 -21.17
C GLN A 125 35.64 -49.01 -21.70
N HIS A 126 36.55 -48.17 -21.20
CA HIS A 126 37.97 -48.20 -21.56
C HIS A 126 38.68 -49.46 -21.04
N LYS A 127 38.31 -49.96 -19.84
CA LYS A 127 38.80 -51.24 -19.32
C LYS A 127 38.32 -52.45 -20.13
N LYS A 128 37.06 -52.46 -20.59
CA LYS A 128 36.49 -53.55 -21.41
C LYS A 128 37.09 -53.62 -22.82
N THR A 129 37.54 -52.51 -23.40
CA THR A 129 38.19 -52.47 -24.72
C THR A 129 39.65 -52.92 -24.69
N GLN A 130 40.34 -52.78 -23.55
CA GLN A 130 41.72 -53.26 -23.37
C GLN A 130 41.81 -54.76 -23.05
N GLY A 131 40.77 -55.36 -22.45
CA GLY A 131 40.71 -56.80 -22.13
C GLY A 131 40.27 -57.73 -23.27
N LYS A 132 39.86 -57.19 -24.43
CA LYS A 132 39.37 -57.97 -25.60
C LYS A 132 40.44 -58.17 -26.69
N LYS A 133 41.72 -57.91 -26.36
CA LYS A 133 42.89 -57.98 -27.24
C LYS A 133 43.80 -59.20 -26.97
N GLN A 134 43.29 -60.22 -26.31
CA GLN A 134 43.92 -61.55 -26.20
C GLN A 134 43.06 -62.56 -26.95
#